data_AF-A0A0D2NBW0-F1
#
_entry.id   AF-A0A0D2NBW0-F1
#
_cell.length_a   1.000
_cell.length_b   1.000
_cell.length_c   1.000
_cell.angle_alpha   90.00
_cell.angle_beta   90.00
_cell.angle_gamma   90.00
#
_symmetry.space_group_name_H-M   'P 1'
#
loop_
_entity.id
_entity.type
_entity.pdbx_description
1 polymer ?
#
loop_
_entity_poly.entity_id
_entity_poly.type
_entity_poly.pdbx_seq_one_letter_code
_entity_poly.pdbx_strand_id
1 'polypeptide(L)'
;TNETIGIIPVPSDIRESSGMAEFNPNVDHNRKHHYLASKQGTRKAILPVHTPAEYALFKHFMKTDDAFGTRSKGPIWPQCVQVWNTYADTHEDIYYKLVEQLKTYHAHWMVTLNVKQSKSLSSTARRPINEAARDPLRSVKAPPVLQKSPERNSVTTGFNPVPITAPSANNMVAAQRASLSPSNQPSDSANAESSSMHSPIPSSRHHSTLPQYPAPREVAEEIARQRVAHQLQTSRVPNKVRKSRTCRKCAQPGCPGSQRVSNCKNTCRDCGKGDCRGRNTKRPDKTCSEGWE
;
A
#
# COMPACT_ATOMS: atom_id res chain seq x y z
N THR A 1 -27.14 18.36 -15.79
CA THR A 1 -26.33 17.78 -14.70
C THR A 1 -25.33 18.83 -14.25
N ASN A 2 -25.54 19.46 -13.09
CA ASN A 2 -24.61 20.44 -12.54
C ASN A 2 -23.49 19.68 -11.81
N GLU A 3 -22.55 19.13 -12.58
CA GLU A 3 -21.37 18.48 -12.03
C GLU A 3 -20.53 19.55 -11.33
N THR A 4 -20.54 19.53 -10.01
CA THR A 4 -19.79 20.49 -9.20
C THR A 4 -18.42 19.87 -8.97
N ILE A 5 -17.42 20.27 -9.77
CA ILE A 5 -16.02 19.93 -9.52
C ILE A 5 -15.60 20.63 -8.22
N GLY A 6 -15.62 19.91 -7.10
CA GLY A 6 -15.34 20.51 -5.81
C GLY A 6 -15.56 19.60 -4.61
N ILE A 7 -15.43 20.18 -3.42
CA ILE A 7 -15.70 19.52 -2.14
C ILE A 7 -17.20 19.21 -2.07
N ILE A 8 -17.53 17.92 -2.07
CA ILE A 8 -18.91 17.44 -1.99
C ILE A 8 -19.38 17.52 -0.53
N PRO A 9 -20.58 18.08 -0.25
CA PRO A 9 -21.14 18.06 1.09
C PRO A 9 -21.39 16.62 1.55
N VAL A 10 -21.17 16.36 2.83
CA VAL A 10 -21.40 15.05 3.41
C VAL A 10 -22.91 14.83 3.54
N PRO A 11 -23.45 13.73 3.00
CA PRO A 11 -24.86 13.38 3.20
C PRO A 11 -25.26 13.35 4.68
N SER A 12 -26.48 13.79 5.00
CA SER A 12 -26.94 13.92 6.40
C SER A 12 -26.97 12.58 7.14
N ASP A 13 -27.36 11.50 6.45
CA ASP A 13 -27.35 10.13 6.98
C ASP A 13 -25.94 9.67 7.34
N ILE A 14 -24.94 9.96 6.50
CA ILE A 14 -23.52 9.63 6.78
C ILE A 14 -23.00 10.49 7.93
N ARG A 15 -23.35 11.77 7.96
CA ARG A 15 -22.95 12.72 9.01
C ARG A 15 -23.48 12.26 10.38
N GLU A 16 -24.77 11.96 10.46
CA GLU A 16 -25.44 11.50 11.68
C GLU A 16 -24.93 10.12 12.12
N SER A 17 -24.86 9.15 11.20
CA SER A 17 -24.35 7.80 11.52
C SER A 17 -22.87 7.79 11.91
N SER A 18 -22.10 8.79 11.49
CA SER A 18 -20.69 8.96 11.87
C SER A 18 -20.50 9.80 13.14
N GLY A 19 -21.57 10.27 13.80
CA GLY A 19 -21.49 11.10 15.01
C GLY A 19 -20.85 12.46 14.77
N MET A 20 -21.08 13.08 13.61
CA MET A 20 -20.57 14.40 13.28
C MET A 20 -21.65 15.47 13.47
N ALA A 21 -21.32 16.55 14.18
CA ALA A 21 -22.21 17.71 14.26
C ALA A 21 -22.29 18.50 12.94
N GLU A 22 -23.43 19.15 12.70
CA GLU A 22 -23.67 20.04 11.56
C GLU A 22 -22.88 21.36 11.68
N PHE A 23 -22.52 21.96 10.54
CA PHE A 23 -21.87 23.26 10.49
C PHE A 23 -22.85 24.38 10.86
N ASN A 24 -22.49 25.21 11.85
CA ASN A 24 -23.22 26.41 12.19
C ASN A 24 -22.41 27.66 11.82
N PRO A 25 -22.81 28.45 10.80
CA PRO A 25 -22.08 29.64 10.36
C PRO A 25 -21.81 30.67 11.47
N ASN A 26 -22.72 30.79 12.43
CA ASN A 26 -22.61 31.78 13.49
C ASN A 26 -21.51 31.44 14.51
N VAL A 27 -21.25 30.14 14.72
CA VAL A 27 -20.33 29.66 15.76
C VAL A 27 -19.01 29.12 15.18
N ASP A 28 -19.07 28.48 14.01
CA ASP A 28 -17.95 27.71 13.46
C ASP A 28 -17.10 28.48 12.44
N HIS A 29 -17.49 29.69 12.02
CA HIS A 29 -16.77 30.45 10.99
C HIS A 29 -15.32 30.83 11.38
N ASN A 30 -15.03 30.96 12.68
CA ASN A 30 -13.69 31.30 13.16
C ASN A 30 -12.79 30.07 13.41
N ARG A 31 -13.29 28.86 13.17
CA ARG A 31 -12.53 27.62 13.42
C ARG A 31 -11.47 27.38 12.34
N LYS A 32 -10.43 26.63 12.71
CA LYS A 32 -9.45 26.12 11.75
C LYS A 32 -10.16 25.30 10.68
N HIS A 33 -9.82 25.54 9.43
CA HIS A 33 -10.43 24.87 8.27
C HIS A 33 -11.95 25.08 8.13
N HIS A 34 -12.53 26.17 8.66
CA HIS A 34 -13.97 26.45 8.56
C HIS A 34 -14.48 26.44 7.12
N TYR A 35 -13.70 26.89 6.13
CA TYR A 35 -14.11 26.87 4.72
C TYR A 35 -14.40 25.44 4.26
N LEU A 36 -13.52 24.49 4.58
CA LEU A 36 -13.68 23.09 4.24
C LEU A 36 -14.86 22.46 4.99
N ALA A 37 -14.98 22.76 6.29
CA ALA A 37 -16.09 22.33 7.14
C ALA A 37 -17.45 22.81 6.61
N SER A 38 -17.53 24.09 6.21
CA SER A 38 -18.70 24.72 5.61
C SER A 38 -19.10 24.05 4.30
N LYS A 39 -18.13 23.76 3.41
CA LYS A 39 -18.39 23.02 2.16
C LYS A 39 -18.82 21.58 2.40
N GLN A 40 -18.31 20.95 3.46
CA GLN A 40 -18.66 19.59 3.86
C GLN A 40 -19.99 19.51 4.62
N GLY A 41 -20.54 20.63 5.09
CA GLY A 41 -21.74 20.64 5.93
C GLY A 41 -21.51 20.03 7.32
N THR A 42 -20.29 20.11 7.85
CA THR A 42 -19.90 19.54 9.14
C THR A 42 -19.26 20.60 10.04
N ARG A 43 -19.45 20.50 11.36
CA ARG A 43 -18.92 21.45 12.35
C ARG A 43 -17.40 21.61 12.30
N LYS A 44 -16.69 20.53 11.94
CA LYS A 44 -15.24 20.48 11.77
C LYS A 44 -14.90 19.82 10.45
N ALA A 45 -13.80 20.26 9.83
CA ALA A 45 -13.35 19.65 8.59
C ALA A 45 -13.01 18.16 8.80
N ILE A 46 -13.34 17.35 7.79
CA ILE A 46 -12.92 15.96 7.68
C ILE A 46 -11.53 15.93 7.05
N LEU A 47 -10.54 15.52 7.83
CA LEU A 47 -9.12 15.49 7.43
C LEU A 47 -8.52 14.12 7.72
N PRO A 48 -7.53 13.64 6.95
CA PRO A 48 -6.75 12.45 7.30
C PRO A 48 -6.15 12.56 8.71
N VAL A 49 -5.82 11.43 9.34
CA VAL A 49 -5.10 11.44 10.63
C VAL A 49 -3.71 12.03 10.42
N HIS A 50 -3.44 13.21 10.96
CA HIS A 50 -2.22 13.97 10.67
C HIS A 50 -1.64 14.71 11.87
N THR A 51 -2.42 14.99 12.93
CA THR A 51 -1.91 15.73 14.09
C THR A 51 -1.28 14.79 15.14
N PRO A 52 -0.31 15.27 15.94
CA PRO A 52 0.25 14.50 17.05
C PRO A 52 -0.81 14.05 18.07
N ALA A 53 -1.80 14.91 18.33
CA ALA A 53 -2.93 14.61 19.22
C ALA A 53 -3.77 13.46 18.67
N GLU A 54 -4.09 13.48 17.37
CA GLU A 54 -4.82 12.40 16.70
C GLU A 54 -4.03 11.07 16.73
N TYR A 55 -2.72 11.11 16.50
CA TYR A 55 -1.87 9.91 16.61
C TYR A 55 -1.83 9.34 18.04
N ALA A 56 -1.87 10.20 19.05
CA ALA A 56 -1.94 9.78 20.44
C ALA A 56 -3.31 9.18 20.77
N LEU A 57 -4.38 9.84 20.32
CA LEU A 57 -5.76 9.39 20.50
C LEU A 57 -5.98 8.01 19.87
N PHE A 58 -5.56 7.81 18.62
CA PHE A 58 -5.70 6.52 17.95
C PHE A 58 -5.02 5.40 18.73
N LYS A 59 -3.79 5.64 19.23
CA LYS A 59 -3.07 4.67 20.06
C LYS A 59 -3.74 4.42 21.40
N HIS A 60 -4.41 5.43 21.96
CA HIS A 60 -5.16 5.31 23.20
C HIS A 60 -6.38 4.43 22.99
N PHE A 61 -7.23 4.75 21.99
CA PHE A 61 -8.41 3.95 21.67
C PHE A 61 -8.08 2.50 21.32
N MET A 62 -7.00 2.27 20.56
CA MET A 62 -6.52 0.90 20.28
C MET A 62 -6.13 0.08 21.54
N LYS A 63 -6.01 0.72 22.71
CA LYS A 63 -5.70 0.06 23.98
C LYS A 63 -6.90 -0.01 24.92
N THR A 64 -7.78 0.98 24.89
CA THR A 64 -8.81 1.19 25.92
C THR A 64 -10.22 0.99 25.42
N ASP A 65 -10.48 1.20 24.14
CA ASP A 65 -11.83 1.24 23.59
C ASP A 65 -12.19 -0.08 22.89
N ASP A 66 -13.34 -0.65 23.26
CA ASP A 66 -13.79 -1.94 22.74
C ASP A 66 -14.21 -1.88 21.25
N ALA A 67 -14.67 -0.71 20.76
CA ALA A 67 -15.07 -0.54 19.37
C ALA A 67 -13.87 -0.58 18.43
N PHE A 68 -12.72 -0.07 18.88
CA PHE A 68 -11.43 -0.24 18.18
C PHE A 68 -10.91 -1.68 18.22
N GLY A 69 -11.67 -2.56 18.87
CA GLY A 69 -11.57 -4.00 18.83
C GLY A 69 -10.82 -4.54 20.03
N THR A 70 -11.43 -5.51 20.70
CA THR A 70 -10.68 -6.45 21.52
C THR A 70 -9.82 -7.33 20.60
N ARG A 71 -8.62 -7.72 21.06
CA ARG A 71 -7.53 -8.36 20.28
C ARG A 71 -7.90 -9.49 19.30
N SER A 72 -9.06 -10.12 19.45
CA SER A 72 -9.53 -11.23 18.60
C SER A 72 -10.49 -10.83 17.48
N LYS A 73 -11.22 -9.71 17.60
CA LYS A 73 -12.34 -9.37 16.68
C LYS A 73 -12.06 -8.22 15.72
N GLY A 74 -10.96 -7.49 15.90
CA GLY A 74 -10.61 -6.34 15.07
C GLY A 74 -11.56 -5.15 15.26
N PRO A 75 -11.27 -3.99 14.64
CA PRO A 75 -12.04 -2.77 14.85
C PRO A 75 -13.41 -2.80 14.17
N ILE A 76 -14.45 -2.39 14.89
CA ILE A 76 -15.81 -2.18 14.38
C ILE A 76 -15.90 -0.74 13.85
N TRP A 77 -15.56 -0.57 12.58
CA TRP A 77 -15.31 0.76 12.01
C TRP A 77 -16.43 1.79 12.16
N PRO A 78 -17.73 1.47 11.96
CA PRO A 78 -18.79 2.46 12.16
C PRO A 78 -18.80 3.01 13.59
N GLN A 79 -18.63 2.14 14.59
CA GLN A 79 -18.56 2.54 15.99
C GLN A 79 -17.27 3.30 16.31
N CYS A 80 -16.13 2.89 15.74
CA CYS A 80 -14.86 3.60 15.89
C CYS A 80 -14.97 5.07 15.45
N VAL A 81 -15.66 5.30 14.33
CA VAL A 81 -15.86 6.66 13.79
C VAL A 81 -16.78 7.48 14.70
N GLN A 82 -17.87 6.90 15.20
CA GLN A 82 -18.76 7.57 16.15
C GLN A 82 -18.00 7.99 17.42
N VAL A 83 -17.25 7.06 18.04
CA VAL A 83 -16.43 7.35 19.23
C VAL A 83 -15.40 8.43 18.93
N TRP A 84 -14.71 8.33 17.80
CA TRP A 84 -13.73 9.31 17.37
C TRP A 84 -14.33 10.71 17.20
N ASN A 85 -15.43 10.82 16.45
CA ASN A 85 -16.02 12.11 16.11
C ASN A 85 -16.71 12.75 17.32
N THR A 86 -17.29 11.94 18.22
CA THR A 86 -17.79 12.41 19.52
C THR A 86 -16.66 12.98 20.37
N TYR A 87 -15.49 12.33 20.40
CA TYR A 87 -14.31 12.87 21.06
C TYR A 87 -13.80 14.14 20.38
N ALA A 88 -13.80 14.17 19.04
CA ALA A 88 -13.41 15.33 18.26
C ALA A 88 -14.30 16.55 18.54
N ASP A 89 -15.58 16.36 18.86
CA ASP A 89 -16.50 17.47 19.16
C ASP A 89 -16.09 18.30 20.39
N THR A 90 -15.40 17.66 21.35
CA THR A 90 -14.94 18.28 22.59
C THR A 90 -13.49 18.79 22.53
N HIS A 91 -12.70 18.37 21.54
CA HIS A 91 -11.25 18.65 21.47
C HIS A 91 -10.87 19.41 20.20
N GLU A 92 -10.35 20.62 20.31
CA GLU A 92 -10.05 21.49 19.16
C GLU A 92 -9.02 20.93 18.16
N ASP A 93 -7.98 20.23 18.64
CA ASP A 93 -6.89 19.72 17.79
C ASP A 93 -7.19 18.39 17.08
N ILE A 94 -8.44 17.93 17.18
CA ILE A 94 -8.91 16.68 16.59
C ILE A 94 -10.02 16.99 15.59
N TYR A 95 -9.82 16.47 14.39
CA TYR A 95 -10.72 16.65 13.26
C TYR A 95 -11.58 15.42 13.02
N TYR A 96 -12.70 15.61 12.34
CA TYR A 96 -13.57 14.51 11.98
C TYR A 96 -12.89 13.52 11.04
N LYS A 97 -13.35 12.27 11.13
CA LYS A 97 -12.87 11.15 10.34
C LYS A 97 -14.03 10.39 9.73
N LEU A 98 -13.80 9.88 8.54
CA LEU A 98 -14.64 8.87 7.91
C LEU A 98 -14.07 7.47 8.14
N VAL A 99 -14.91 6.46 7.88
CA VAL A 99 -14.57 5.04 8.01
C VAL A 99 -13.34 4.70 7.18
N GLU A 100 -13.29 5.18 5.95
CA GLU A 100 -12.22 4.93 4.98
C GLU A 100 -10.88 5.50 5.47
N GLN A 101 -10.92 6.68 6.11
CA GLN A 101 -9.72 7.33 6.64
C GLN A 101 -9.16 6.56 7.84
N LEU A 102 -10.01 6.11 8.77
CA LEU A 102 -9.56 5.30 9.90
C LEU A 102 -9.05 3.92 9.44
N LYS A 103 -9.71 3.27 8.48
CA LYS A 103 -9.24 2.02 7.86
C LYS A 103 -7.86 2.18 7.23
N THR A 104 -7.69 3.24 6.42
CA THR A 104 -6.43 3.54 5.74
C THR A 104 -5.31 3.80 6.74
N TYR A 105 -5.58 4.62 7.76
CA TYR A 105 -4.60 4.89 8.81
C TYR A 105 -4.25 3.64 9.62
N HIS A 106 -5.23 2.81 9.96
CA HIS A 106 -5.01 1.56 10.66
C HIS A 106 -4.10 0.61 9.88
N ALA A 107 -4.32 0.44 8.57
CA ALA A 107 -3.46 -0.39 7.73
C ALA A 107 -2.00 0.10 7.78
N HIS A 108 -1.79 1.41 7.64
CA HIS A 108 -0.46 2.02 7.76
C HIS A 108 0.15 1.85 9.17
N TRP A 109 -0.66 1.99 10.21
CA TRP A 109 -0.25 1.79 11.61
C TRP A 109 0.19 0.34 11.87
N MET A 110 -0.55 -0.65 11.36
CA MET A 110 -0.20 -2.07 11.46
C MET A 110 1.14 -2.38 10.78
N VAL A 111 1.38 -1.82 9.59
CA VAL A 111 2.68 -1.94 8.92
C VAL A 111 3.79 -1.33 9.79
N THR A 112 3.55 -0.16 10.36
CA THR A 112 4.51 0.52 11.24
C THR A 112 4.81 -0.31 12.49
N LEU A 113 3.81 -0.97 13.08
CA LEU A 113 4.00 -1.89 14.19
C LEU A 113 4.84 -3.11 13.81
N ASN A 114 4.52 -3.75 12.69
CA ASN A 114 5.28 -4.90 12.18
C ASN A 114 6.76 -4.54 11.91
N VAL A 115 7.01 -3.34 11.36
CA VAL A 115 8.37 -2.82 11.17
C VAL A 115 9.07 -2.60 12.51
N LYS A 116 8.40 -2.01 13.50
CA LYS A 116 8.97 -1.80 14.84
C LYS A 116 9.31 -3.13 15.52
N GLN A 117 8.40 -4.09 15.47
CA GLN A 117 8.63 -5.43 16.00
C GLN A 117 9.80 -6.12 15.29
N SER A 118 9.83 -6.10 13.96
CA SER A 118 10.93 -6.68 13.17
C SER A 118 12.27 -6.02 13.49
N LYS A 119 12.30 -4.69 13.66
CA LYS A 119 13.50 -3.96 14.09
C LYS A 119 13.94 -4.34 15.49
N SER A 120 13.00 -4.57 16.40
CA SER A 120 13.29 -5.02 17.77
C SER A 120 13.89 -6.43 17.78
N LEU A 121 13.27 -7.37 17.06
CA LEU A 121 13.73 -8.77 16.98
C LEU A 121 15.10 -8.90 16.30
N SER A 122 15.36 -8.08 15.26
CA SER A 122 16.65 -8.05 14.57
C SER A 122 17.69 -7.17 15.25
N SER A 123 17.40 -6.56 16.40
CA SER A 123 18.28 -5.57 17.04
C SER A 123 19.69 -6.12 17.32
N THR A 124 19.77 -7.30 17.95
CA THR A 124 21.05 -7.95 18.29
C THR A 124 21.88 -8.28 17.04
N ALA A 125 21.24 -8.80 15.99
CA ALA A 125 21.92 -9.12 14.73
C ALA A 125 22.36 -7.86 13.95
N ARG A 126 21.60 -6.77 14.04
CA ARG A 126 21.90 -5.50 13.36
C ARG A 126 22.95 -4.66 14.09
N ARG A 127 23.13 -4.86 15.40
CA ARG A 127 24.09 -4.10 16.23
C ARG A 127 25.50 -4.06 15.64
N PRO A 128 26.19 -5.18 15.35
CA PRO A 128 27.56 -5.13 14.82
C PRO A 128 27.65 -4.42 13.46
N ILE A 129 26.63 -4.56 12.62
CA ILE A 129 26.55 -3.89 11.31
C ILE A 129 26.40 -2.38 11.50
N ASN A 130 25.52 -1.95 12.41
CA ASN A 130 25.31 -0.54 12.72
C ASN A 130 26.55 0.09 13.36
N GLU A 131 27.26 -0.64 14.23
CA GLU A 131 28.53 -0.21 14.84
C GLU A 131 29.62 -0.05 13.76
N ALA A 132 29.81 -1.05 12.90
CA ALA A 132 30.75 -0.97 11.79
C ALA A 132 30.41 0.15 10.78
N ALA A 133 29.13 0.46 10.59
CA ALA A 133 28.68 1.56 9.72
C ALA A 133 28.94 2.94 10.33
N ARG A 134 28.97 3.05 11.66
CA ARG A 134 29.24 4.29 12.40
C ARG A 134 30.71 4.48 12.79
N ASP A 135 31.56 3.49 12.55
CA ASP A 135 33.00 3.56 12.79
C ASP A 135 33.62 4.70 11.95
N PRO A 136 34.22 5.74 12.56
CA PRO A 136 34.88 6.82 11.82
C PRO A 136 36.08 6.33 11.00
N LEU A 137 36.68 5.19 11.36
CA LEU A 137 37.77 4.56 10.63
C LEU A 137 37.30 3.62 9.51
N ARG A 138 35.99 3.58 9.23
CA ARG A 138 35.40 2.75 8.18
C ARG A 138 36.03 2.98 6.81
N SER A 139 36.39 4.23 6.49
CA SER A 139 37.01 4.60 5.20
C SER A 139 38.39 3.98 5.02
N VAL A 140 39.17 3.79 6.09
CA VAL A 140 40.51 3.18 6.05
C VAL A 140 40.43 1.69 5.71
N LYS A 141 39.34 1.02 6.11
CA LYS A 141 39.07 -0.40 5.83
C LYS A 141 38.33 -0.62 4.51
N ALA A 142 38.00 0.45 3.77
CA ALA A 142 37.31 0.32 2.49
C ALA A 142 38.26 -0.30 1.45
N PRO A 143 37.77 -1.20 0.57
CA PRO A 143 38.58 -1.71 -0.52
C PRO A 143 39.11 -0.56 -1.37
N PRO A 144 40.37 -0.60 -1.85
CA PRO A 144 40.89 0.39 -2.76
C PRO A 144 40.02 0.40 -4.02
N VAL A 145 39.29 1.49 -4.22
CA VAL A 145 38.51 1.71 -5.45
C VAL A 145 39.46 2.32 -6.46
N LEU A 146 39.54 1.73 -7.65
CA LEU A 146 40.19 2.34 -8.81
C LEU A 146 39.55 3.72 -9.03
N GLN A 147 40.30 4.77 -8.72
CA GLN A 147 39.89 6.12 -9.05
C GLN A 147 39.88 6.23 -10.57
N LYS A 148 38.69 6.13 -11.17
CA LYS A 148 38.51 6.58 -12.54
C LYS A 148 38.72 8.09 -12.50
N SER A 149 39.77 8.57 -13.16
CA SER A 149 39.91 9.98 -13.48
C SER A 149 38.57 10.44 -14.06
N PRO A 150 37.99 11.55 -13.59
CA PRO A 150 36.75 12.06 -14.17
C PRO A 150 37.03 12.32 -15.66
N GLU A 151 36.59 11.41 -16.51
CA GLU A 151 36.60 11.62 -17.95
C GLU A 151 35.68 12.81 -18.17
N ARG A 152 36.28 13.92 -18.59
CA ARG A 152 35.52 15.10 -19.01
C ARG A 152 34.65 14.60 -20.15
N ASN A 153 33.33 14.53 -19.92
CA ASN A 153 32.38 14.19 -20.97
C ASN A 153 32.52 15.24 -22.07
N SER A 154 33.38 14.98 -23.06
CA SER A 154 33.46 15.78 -24.27
C SER A 154 32.24 15.40 -25.10
N VAL A 155 31.25 16.29 -25.14
CA VAL A 155 30.17 16.18 -26.13
C VAL A 155 30.81 16.47 -27.49
N THR A 156 31.34 15.43 -28.14
CA THR A 156 32.00 15.54 -29.45
C THR A 156 31.00 15.76 -30.59
N THR A 157 29.72 15.51 -30.35
CA THR A 157 28.63 15.69 -31.32
C THR A 157 27.46 16.41 -30.66
N GLY A 158 27.50 17.73 -30.67
CA GLY A 158 26.31 18.57 -30.52
C GLY A 158 25.74 18.85 -31.90
N PHE A 159 24.42 18.68 -32.05
CA PHE A 159 23.63 18.84 -33.28
C PHE A 159 23.71 17.68 -34.28
N ASN A 160 22.71 16.79 -34.24
CA ASN A 160 22.21 16.19 -35.48
C ASN A 160 21.49 17.30 -36.25
N PRO A 161 21.98 17.75 -37.42
CA PRO A 161 21.19 18.61 -38.28
C PRO A 161 20.02 17.77 -38.79
N VAL A 162 18.86 17.92 -38.16
CA VAL A 162 17.61 17.51 -38.80
C VAL A 162 17.45 18.48 -39.98
N PRO A 163 17.42 18.00 -41.24
CA PRO A 163 17.08 18.87 -42.35
C PRO A 163 15.67 19.41 -42.10
N ILE A 164 15.56 20.71 -41.93
CA ILE A 164 14.27 21.40 -41.97
C ILE A 164 13.87 21.44 -43.44
N THR A 165 13.32 20.35 -43.95
CA THR A 165 12.50 20.41 -45.16
C THR A 165 11.25 21.17 -44.76
N ALA A 166 11.16 22.43 -45.20
CA ALA A 166 9.94 23.21 -45.11
C ALA A 166 8.80 22.41 -45.75
N PRO A 167 7.75 22.01 -45.00
CA PRO A 167 6.57 21.45 -45.62
C PRO A 167 5.87 22.58 -46.35
N SER A 168 5.89 22.46 -47.68
CA SER A 168 5.09 23.25 -48.61
C SER A 168 3.66 23.33 -48.12
N ALA A 169 3.12 24.55 -48.08
CA ALA A 169 1.70 24.78 -47.85
C ALA A 169 0.91 24.12 -48.99
N ASN A 170 0.27 22.97 -48.71
CA ASN A 170 -1.05 22.64 -49.21
C ASN A 170 -1.55 21.31 -48.62
N ASN A 171 -2.85 21.31 -48.32
CA ASN A 171 -3.73 20.20 -47.98
C ASN A 171 -3.83 19.77 -46.52
N MET A 172 -4.84 20.38 -45.88
CA MET A 172 -5.72 19.78 -44.87
C MET A 172 -6.02 18.31 -45.18
N VAL A 173 -6.04 17.44 -44.15
CA VAL A 173 -7.24 16.68 -43.71
C VAL A 173 -6.97 16.11 -42.29
N ALA A 174 -8.03 16.22 -41.48
CA ALA A 174 -8.33 15.65 -40.17
C ALA A 174 -7.54 14.43 -39.66
N ALA A 175 -7.22 14.44 -38.35
CA ALA A 175 -7.78 13.48 -37.38
C ALA A 175 -7.24 13.72 -35.95
N GLN A 176 -8.13 14.27 -35.12
CA GLN A 176 -8.44 13.87 -33.74
C GLN A 176 -7.30 13.55 -32.75
N ARG A 177 -7.19 14.46 -31.77
CA ARG A 177 -6.70 14.19 -30.41
C ARG A 177 -7.55 13.10 -29.74
N ALA A 178 -6.90 12.05 -29.27
CA ALA A 178 -7.43 11.18 -28.22
C ALA A 178 -6.45 11.18 -27.04
N SER A 179 -6.81 11.96 -26.04
CA SER A 179 -6.39 11.83 -24.64
C SER A 179 -7.18 10.71 -23.95
N LEU A 180 -6.69 10.28 -22.77
CA LEU A 180 -7.34 9.41 -21.74
C LEU A 180 -7.10 7.89 -21.95
N SER A 181 -6.82 7.02 -20.98
CA SER A 181 -6.72 7.01 -19.50
C SER A 181 -6.12 5.65 -19.08
N PRO A 182 -5.62 5.44 -17.85
CA PRO A 182 -5.57 4.12 -17.24
C PRO A 182 -6.81 3.91 -16.36
N SER A 183 -7.73 3.10 -16.86
CA SER A 183 -8.77 2.42 -16.09
C SER A 183 -8.18 1.12 -15.53
N ASN A 184 -8.45 0.79 -14.26
CA ASN A 184 -8.56 -0.58 -13.79
C ASN A 184 -9.21 -0.61 -12.39
N GLN A 185 -10.49 -0.97 -12.39
CA GLN A 185 -11.21 -1.52 -11.26
C GLN A 185 -10.75 -2.97 -10.99
N PRO A 186 -11.05 -3.49 -9.80
CA PRO A 186 -11.63 -4.82 -9.72
C PRO A 186 -13.02 -4.77 -9.08
N SER A 187 -13.97 -5.32 -9.83
CA SER A 187 -15.28 -5.77 -9.34
C SER A 187 -15.11 -7.13 -8.68
N ASP A 188 -15.76 -7.34 -7.54
CA ASP A 188 -16.45 -8.60 -7.24
C ASP A 188 -17.54 -8.33 -6.19
N SER A 189 -18.77 -8.71 -6.57
CA SER A 189 -20.00 -8.63 -5.80
C SER A 189 -20.45 -10.05 -5.41
N ALA A 190 -20.95 -10.21 -4.18
CA ALA A 190 -22.08 -11.08 -3.79
C ALA A 190 -22.25 -10.94 -2.25
N ASN A 191 -23.33 -10.32 -1.76
CA ASN A 191 -24.65 -10.91 -1.41
C ASN A 191 -24.57 -11.96 -0.28
N ALA A 192 -25.43 -12.03 0.73
CA ALA A 192 -26.55 -11.21 1.21
C ALA A 192 -27.00 -11.74 2.60
N GLU A 193 -27.90 -10.99 3.26
CA GLU A 193 -28.90 -11.40 4.28
C GLU A 193 -28.46 -11.71 5.72
N SER A 194 -29.31 -11.57 6.76
CA SER A 194 -30.42 -10.66 7.15
C SER A 194 -30.89 -11.16 8.52
N SER A 195 -31.40 -10.25 9.37
CA SER A 195 -32.25 -10.48 10.56
C SER A 195 -31.58 -11.03 11.84
N SER A 196 -32.06 -10.83 13.08
CA SER A 196 -32.89 -9.83 13.77
C SER A 196 -33.08 -10.36 15.22
N MET A 197 -33.27 -9.48 16.21
CA MET A 197 -33.93 -9.66 17.53
C MET A 197 -33.15 -10.08 18.80
N HIS A 198 -33.02 -9.07 19.69
CA HIS A 198 -33.45 -8.95 21.11
C HIS A 198 -33.00 -9.92 22.23
N SER A 199 -32.56 -9.26 23.32
CA SER A 199 -32.11 -9.58 24.72
C SER A 199 -33.06 -10.47 25.59
N PRO A 200 -32.85 -10.70 26.92
CA PRO A 200 -31.83 -10.25 27.89
C PRO A 200 -31.25 -11.31 28.89
N ILE A 201 -30.37 -10.80 29.77
CA ILE A 201 -29.58 -11.44 30.86
C ILE A 201 -30.42 -11.77 32.11
N PRO A 202 -29.98 -12.73 32.96
CA PRO A 202 -29.92 -12.43 34.39
C PRO A 202 -28.56 -12.73 35.03
N SER A 203 -28.21 -11.86 35.98
CA SER A 203 -27.02 -11.88 36.84
C SER A 203 -27.01 -13.07 37.81
N SER A 204 -25.83 -13.67 38.01
CA SER A 204 -25.51 -14.32 39.28
C SER A 204 -24.01 -14.22 39.57
N ARG A 205 -23.68 -13.70 40.77
CA ARG A 205 -22.32 -13.50 41.28
C ARG A 205 -21.89 -14.73 42.07
N HIS A 206 -20.80 -15.37 41.64
CA HIS A 206 -20.00 -16.23 42.52
C HIS A 206 -18.50 -15.94 42.29
N HIS A 207 -17.82 -15.51 43.35
CA HIS A 207 -16.37 -15.40 43.41
C HIS A 207 -15.76 -16.80 43.52
N SER A 208 -15.13 -17.25 42.44
CA SER A 208 -14.25 -18.42 42.46
C SER A 208 -12.89 -18.03 41.88
N THR A 209 -11.86 -18.16 42.70
CA THR A 209 -10.45 -17.94 42.38
C THR A 209 -10.01 -19.00 41.37
N LEU A 210 -10.03 -18.66 40.08
CA LEU A 210 -9.62 -19.56 38.99
C LEU A 210 -8.13 -19.37 38.64
N PRO A 211 -7.47 -20.43 38.11
CA PRO A 211 -6.10 -20.36 37.62
C PRO A 211 -5.98 -19.26 36.58
N GLN A 212 -5.00 -18.39 36.76
CA GLN A 212 -4.74 -17.24 35.91
C GLN A 212 -4.24 -17.73 34.55
N TYR A 213 -5.18 -18.04 33.65
CA TYR A 213 -4.85 -18.34 32.25
C TYR A 213 -4.05 -17.17 31.68
N PRO A 214 -2.90 -17.44 31.01
CA PRO A 214 -2.10 -16.38 30.42
C PRO A 214 -2.99 -15.56 29.49
N ALA A 215 -2.92 -14.24 29.65
CA ALA A 215 -3.80 -13.34 28.93
C ALA A 215 -3.66 -13.63 27.42
N PRO A 216 -4.74 -13.59 26.61
CA PRO A 216 -4.68 -13.88 25.18
C PRO A 216 -3.61 -13.05 24.41
N ARG A 217 -3.18 -11.92 24.99
CA ARG A 217 -2.00 -11.15 24.60
C ARG A 217 -0.71 -11.96 24.60
N GLU A 218 -0.41 -12.64 25.69
CA GLU A 218 0.82 -13.40 25.86
C GLU A 218 0.82 -14.58 24.89
N VAL A 219 -0.33 -15.24 24.71
CA VAL A 219 -0.47 -16.33 23.76
C VAL A 219 -0.28 -15.84 22.31
N ALA A 220 -0.88 -14.71 21.92
CA ALA A 220 -0.72 -14.17 20.57
C ALA A 220 0.69 -13.61 20.32
N GLU A 221 1.29 -12.94 21.30
CA GLU A 221 2.68 -12.47 21.22
C GLU A 221 3.65 -13.66 21.16
N GLU A 222 3.39 -14.73 21.90
CA GLU A 222 4.18 -15.97 21.88
C GLU A 222 4.03 -16.72 20.55
N ILE A 223 2.81 -16.85 20.01
CA ILE A 223 2.59 -17.43 18.67
C ILE A 223 3.28 -16.59 17.60
N ALA A 224 3.24 -15.25 17.69
CA ALA A 224 3.94 -14.38 16.76
C ALA A 224 5.46 -14.52 16.88
N ARG A 225 6.00 -14.61 18.10
CA ARG A 225 7.42 -14.90 18.35
C ARG A 225 7.83 -16.25 17.78
N GLN A 226 7.02 -17.29 18.00
CA GLN A 226 7.25 -18.63 17.46
C GLN A 226 7.22 -18.64 15.93
N ARG A 227 6.28 -17.94 15.28
CA ARG A 227 6.25 -17.83 13.81
C ARG A 227 7.49 -17.15 13.25
N VAL A 228 7.95 -16.06 13.89
CA VAL A 228 9.17 -15.36 13.45
C VAL A 228 10.43 -16.18 13.73
N ALA A 229 10.53 -16.83 14.90
CA ALA A 229 11.64 -17.71 15.23
C ALA A 229 11.71 -18.92 14.28
N HIS A 230 10.57 -19.54 13.98
CA HIS A 230 10.46 -20.62 13.01
C HIS A 230 10.81 -20.12 11.60
N GLN A 231 10.38 -18.91 11.21
CA GLN A 231 10.76 -18.30 9.94
C GLN A 231 12.26 -18.03 9.88
N LEU A 232 12.90 -17.56 10.97
CA LEU A 232 14.35 -17.36 11.01
C LEU A 232 15.12 -18.68 10.91
N GLN A 233 14.64 -19.74 11.57
CA GLN A 233 15.24 -21.08 11.50
C GLN A 233 15.07 -21.72 10.11
N THR A 234 13.90 -21.57 9.49
CA THR A 234 13.61 -22.09 8.14
C THR A 234 14.13 -21.19 7.01
N SER A 235 14.44 -19.92 7.29
CA SER A 235 15.02 -18.97 6.34
C SER A 235 16.50 -19.21 6.04
N ARG A 236 17.11 -20.25 6.63
CA ARG A 236 18.13 -21.03 5.90
C ARG A 236 17.46 -21.76 4.74
N VAL A 237 16.83 -21.00 3.84
CA VAL A 237 16.35 -21.54 2.56
C VAL A 237 17.61 -22.05 1.88
N PRO A 238 17.80 -23.37 1.72
CA PRO A 238 18.90 -23.84 0.89
C PRO A 238 18.73 -23.11 -0.43
N ASN A 239 19.75 -22.39 -0.88
CA ASN A 239 19.74 -21.66 -2.14
C ASN A 239 19.34 -22.65 -3.24
N LYS A 240 18.03 -22.78 -3.49
CA LYS A 240 17.51 -23.55 -4.61
C LYS A 240 17.95 -22.73 -5.81
N VAL A 241 19.07 -23.14 -6.39
CA VAL A 241 19.63 -22.57 -7.61
C VAL A 241 18.47 -22.49 -8.58
N ARG A 242 18.02 -21.25 -8.87
CA ARG A 242 16.88 -21.05 -9.76
C ARG A 242 17.29 -21.65 -11.11
N LYS A 243 16.46 -22.57 -11.64
CA LYS A 243 16.71 -23.17 -12.94
C LYS A 243 16.96 -22.06 -13.97
N SER A 244 18.08 -22.16 -14.71
CA SER A 244 18.43 -21.17 -15.72
C SER A 244 17.32 -21.08 -16.77
N ARG A 245 16.88 -19.86 -17.10
CA ARG A 245 15.85 -19.65 -18.11
C ARG A 245 16.36 -20.07 -19.49
N THR A 246 15.57 -20.82 -20.24
CA THR A 246 15.83 -21.14 -21.65
C THR A 246 15.14 -20.14 -22.56
N CYS A 247 15.67 -19.95 -23.77
CA CYS A 247 15.04 -19.07 -24.76
C CYS A 247 13.66 -19.59 -25.17
N ARG A 248 12.61 -18.76 -25.10
CA ARG A 248 11.24 -19.17 -25.48
C ARG A 248 11.05 -19.43 -26.98
N LYS A 249 12.04 -19.11 -27.83
CA LYS A 249 12.02 -19.37 -29.28
C LYS A 249 12.71 -20.69 -29.62
N CYS A 250 13.96 -20.88 -29.19
CA CYS A 250 14.78 -22.04 -29.56
C CYS A 250 15.01 -23.06 -28.44
N ALA A 251 14.53 -22.79 -27.21
CA ALA A 251 14.68 -23.62 -26.01
C ALA A 251 16.12 -23.92 -25.54
N GLN A 252 17.14 -23.31 -26.16
CA GLN A 252 18.53 -23.51 -25.76
C GLN A 252 18.88 -22.77 -24.45
N PRO A 253 19.57 -23.42 -23.50
CA PRO A 253 20.14 -22.73 -22.33
C PRO A 253 21.27 -21.80 -22.77
N GLY A 254 21.44 -20.66 -22.08
CA GLY A 254 22.48 -19.69 -22.41
C GLY A 254 22.27 -18.88 -23.69
N CYS A 255 21.19 -19.13 -24.44
CA CYS A 255 20.86 -18.31 -25.61
C CYS A 255 20.55 -16.85 -25.18
N PRO A 256 21.10 -15.82 -25.86
CA PRO A 256 20.76 -14.41 -25.60
C PRO A 256 19.25 -14.12 -25.69
N GLY A 257 18.54 -14.96 -26.46
CA GLY A 257 17.09 -14.99 -26.57
C GLY A 257 16.33 -15.27 -25.26
N SER A 258 17.00 -15.79 -24.23
CA SER A 258 16.43 -16.01 -22.89
C SER A 258 16.03 -14.70 -22.19
N GLN A 259 16.70 -13.60 -22.51
CA GLN A 259 16.36 -12.26 -22.02
C GLN A 259 15.32 -11.60 -22.92
N ARG A 260 15.54 -11.62 -24.24
CA ARG A 260 14.64 -11.02 -25.24
C ARG A 260 14.70 -11.80 -26.55
N VAL A 261 13.56 -12.25 -27.06
CA VAL A 261 13.50 -13.11 -28.27
C VAL A 261 14.12 -12.48 -29.51
N SER A 262 14.09 -11.15 -29.64
CA SER A 262 14.76 -10.44 -30.75
C SER A 262 16.26 -10.72 -30.83
N ASN A 263 16.88 -11.13 -29.73
CA ASN A 263 18.31 -11.45 -29.67
C ASN A 263 18.60 -12.91 -30.07
N CYS A 264 17.56 -13.72 -30.31
CA CYS A 264 17.69 -15.12 -30.70
C CYS A 264 17.87 -15.26 -32.22
N LYS A 265 19.09 -15.60 -32.65
CA LYS A 265 19.41 -15.90 -34.07
C LYS A 265 18.99 -17.31 -34.50
N ASN A 266 18.74 -18.22 -33.55
CA ASN A 266 18.33 -19.60 -33.85
C ASN A 266 16.89 -19.65 -34.39
N THR A 267 16.60 -20.69 -35.18
CA THR A 267 15.26 -21.05 -35.63
C THR A 267 14.35 -21.42 -34.45
N CYS A 268 13.04 -21.24 -34.63
CA CYS A 268 12.08 -21.63 -33.61
C CYS A 268 12.01 -23.15 -33.47
N ARG A 269 11.97 -23.63 -32.23
CA ARG A 269 11.83 -25.05 -31.91
C ARG A 269 10.51 -25.65 -32.40
N ASP A 270 9.43 -24.86 -32.40
CA ASP A 270 8.09 -25.39 -32.72
C ASP A 270 7.80 -25.32 -34.24
N CYS A 271 8.13 -24.21 -34.90
CA CYS A 271 7.79 -24.02 -36.33
C CYS A 271 8.99 -23.95 -37.29
N GLY A 272 10.23 -24.02 -36.80
CA GLY A 272 11.44 -23.94 -37.63
C GLY A 272 11.75 -22.55 -38.21
N LYS A 273 10.87 -21.55 -38.06
CA LYS A 273 11.06 -20.23 -38.69
C LYS A 273 12.03 -19.32 -37.91
N GLY A 274 12.82 -18.54 -38.64
CA GLY A 274 13.82 -17.61 -38.11
C GLY A 274 13.26 -16.28 -37.59
N ASP A 275 12.07 -15.89 -38.02
CA ASP A 275 11.35 -14.65 -37.66
C ASP A 275 10.27 -14.87 -36.58
N CYS A 276 10.13 -16.10 -36.09
CA CYS A 276 9.10 -16.46 -35.12
C CYS A 276 9.27 -15.77 -33.75
N ARG A 277 8.14 -15.36 -33.14
CA ARG A 277 8.05 -14.75 -31.79
C ARG A 277 8.33 -15.72 -30.63
N GLY A 278 8.41 -17.02 -30.91
CA GLY A 278 8.53 -18.11 -29.93
C GLY A 278 7.21 -18.38 -29.19
N ARG A 279 7.24 -19.26 -28.17
CA ARG A 279 6.03 -19.58 -27.37
C ARG A 279 5.52 -18.38 -26.58
N ASN A 280 4.20 -18.30 -26.40
CA ASN A 280 3.56 -17.30 -25.56
C ASN A 280 3.70 -17.69 -24.07
N THR A 281 4.27 -16.81 -23.25
CA THR A 281 4.44 -17.07 -21.81
C THR A 281 3.12 -17.15 -21.05
N LYS A 282 2.03 -16.61 -21.61
CA LYS A 282 0.68 -16.72 -21.05
C LYS A 282 -0.01 -18.05 -21.38
N ARG A 283 0.51 -18.81 -22.34
CA ARG A 283 -0.03 -20.11 -22.82
C ARG A 283 1.14 -21.09 -23.10
N PRO A 284 1.89 -21.54 -22.07
CA PRO A 284 3.14 -22.30 -22.24
C PRO A 284 2.96 -23.69 -22.90
N ASP A 285 1.76 -24.22 -22.78
CA ASP A 285 1.25 -25.49 -23.31
C ASP A 285 0.91 -25.42 -24.81
N LYS A 286 0.78 -24.22 -25.38
CA LYS A 286 0.52 -24.02 -26.81
C LYS A 286 1.82 -23.83 -27.60
N THR A 287 1.78 -24.22 -28.88
CA THR A 287 2.89 -24.02 -29.82
C THR A 287 3.06 -22.53 -30.16
N CYS A 288 4.16 -22.17 -30.82
CA CYS A 288 4.43 -20.78 -31.17
C CYS A 288 3.44 -20.15 -32.18
N SER A 289 2.63 -20.93 -32.89
CA SER A 289 1.57 -20.42 -33.77
C SER A 289 0.26 -20.24 -32.98
N GLU A 290 -0.22 -21.32 -32.37
CA GLU A 290 -1.48 -21.36 -31.60
C GLU A 290 -1.48 -20.43 -30.38
N GLY A 291 -0.31 -20.17 -29.81
CA GLY A 291 -0.19 -19.35 -28.60
C GLY A 291 -0.42 -17.85 -28.85
N TRP A 292 -0.37 -17.38 -30.10
CA TRP A 292 -0.47 -15.95 -30.45
C TRP A 292 -1.69 -15.60 -31.30
N GLU A 293 -2.47 -16.61 -31.69
CA GLU A 293 -3.85 -16.46 -32.17
C GLU A 293 -4.82 -16.26 -30.99
#